data_AF-A0A3D0NZN9-F1
#
_entry.id   AF-A0A3D0NZN9-F1
#
_cell.length_a   1.000
_cell.length_b   1.000
_cell.length_c   1.000
_cell.angle_alpha   90.00
_cell.angle_beta   90.00
_cell.angle_gamma   90.00
#
_symmetry.space_group_name_H-M   'P 1'
#
loop_
_entity.id
_entity.type
_entity.pdbx_description
1 polymer ?
#
loop_
_entity_poly.entity_id
_entity_poly.type
_entity_poly.pdbx_seq_one_letter_code
_entity_poly.pdbx_strand_id
1 'polypeptide(L)'
;GIARALVGDPEIVLFDEPTAGLDPPTARTICELAIKLRDLHDVSSIFVTHEMNNLRYLSSEYAVIDENGEVMFEKEGERLCMINTEIMMLRDGKVGFEGKDEELMRSEDPYIRTFVHGK
;
A
#
# COMPACT_ATOMS: atom_id res chain seq x y z
N GLY A 1 -2.25 16.96 -7.26
CA GLY A 1 -1.10 16.93 -6.34
C GLY A 1 -0.09 15.92 -6.80
N ILE A 2 -0.51 14.65 -6.85
CA ILE A 2 0.29 13.49 -7.22
C ILE A 2 1.10 13.68 -8.52
N ALA A 3 0.48 14.11 -9.61
CA ALA A 3 1.21 14.33 -10.88
C ALA A 3 2.41 15.29 -10.76
N ARG A 4 2.35 16.30 -9.88
CA ARG A 4 3.49 17.20 -9.63
C ARG A 4 4.56 16.54 -8.75
N ALA A 5 4.17 15.67 -7.83
CA ALA A 5 5.09 14.94 -6.98
C ALA A 5 5.90 13.90 -7.75
N LEU A 6 5.40 13.42 -8.90
CA LEU A 6 6.10 12.48 -9.78
C LEU A 6 6.98 13.16 -10.84
N VAL A 7 7.02 14.49 -10.87
CA VAL A 7 7.91 15.19 -11.80
C VAL A 7 9.36 15.04 -11.34
N GLY A 8 10.23 14.62 -12.27
CA GLY A 8 11.68 14.56 -12.03
C GLY A 8 12.18 13.24 -11.48
N ASP A 9 11.46 12.13 -11.73
CA ASP A 9 11.89 10.76 -11.41
C ASP A 9 12.35 10.60 -9.95
N PRO A 10 11.45 10.84 -8.97
CA PRO A 10 11.83 10.82 -7.56
C PRO A 10 12.18 9.40 -7.10
N GLU A 11 13.18 9.27 -6.24
CA GLU A 11 13.51 7.99 -5.60
C GLU A 11 12.51 7.61 -4.49
N ILE A 12 11.82 8.60 -3.91
CA ILE A 12 10.86 8.40 -2.81
C ILE A 12 9.62 9.28 -3.00
N VAL A 13 8.42 8.71 -2.77
CA VAL A 13 7.15 9.44 -2.78
C VAL A 13 6.38 9.21 -1.48
N LEU A 14 5.90 10.31 -0.89
CA LEU A 14 5.03 10.30 0.29
C LEU A 14 3.58 10.56 -0.14
N PHE A 15 2.70 9.64 0.20
CA PHE A 15 1.26 9.77 0.03
C PHE A 15 0.59 10.01 1.38
N ASP A 16 0.08 11.21 1.59
CA ASP A 16 -0.65 11.58 2.81
C ASP A 16 -2.16 11.56 2.54
N GLU A 17 -2.85 10.54 3.08
CA GLU A 17 -4.28 10.26 2.87
C GLU A 17 -4.77 10.46 1.42
N PRO A 18 -4.11 9.87 0.40
CA PRO A 18 -4.30 10.27 -1.00
C PRO A 18 -5.65 9.84 -1.58
N THR A 19 -6.38 8.93 -0.89
CA THR A 19 -7.70 8.42 -1.29
C THR A 19 -8.85 9.11 -0.59
N ALA A 20 -8.59 10.03 0.35
CA ALA A 20 -9.63 10.65 1.16
C ALA A 20 -10.66 11.38 0.29
N GLY A 21 -11.93 11.02 0.47
CA GLY A 21 -13.06 11.62 -0.28
C GLY A 21 -13.22 11.10 -1.72
N LEU A 22 -12.46 10.09 -2.13
CA LEU A 22 -12.63 9.43 -3.43
C LEU A 22 -13.60 8.24 -3.33
N ASP A 23 -14.29 7.95 -4.42
CA ASP A 23 -15.05 6.71 -4.56
C ASP A 23 -14.11 5.48 -4.65
N PRO A 24 -14.57 4.26 -4.30
CA PRO A 24 -13.69 3.10 -4.22
C PRO A 24 -12.93 2.77 -5.53
N PRO A 25 -13.55 2.83 -6.73
CA PRO A 25 -12.80 2.70 -7.98
C PRO A 25 -11.68 3.72 -8.14
N THR A 26 -11.93 5.00 -7.85
CA THR A 26 -10.92 6.04 -7.97
C THR A 26 -9.80 5.86 -6.93
N ALA A 27 -10.14 5.47 -5.70
CA ALA A 27 -9.17 5.15 -4.65
C ALA A 27 -8.25 3.98 -5.06
N ARG A 28 -8.80 2.96 -5.74
CA ARG A 28 -8.02 1.85 -6.29
C ARG A 28 -6.99 2.34 -7.29
N THR A 29 -7.34 3.25 -8.20
CA THR A 29 -6.40 3.83 -9.18
C THR A 29 -5.20 4.51 -8.49
N ILE A 30 -5.41 5.13 -7.33
CA ILE A 30 -4.32 5.73 -6.53
C ILE A 30 -3.41 4.64 -5.95
N CYS A 31 -3.97 3.55 -5.43
CA CYS A 31 -3.18 2.42 -4.92
C CYS A 31 -2.38 1.75 -6.06
N GLU A 32 -3.00 1.54 -7.21
CA GLU A 32 -2.37 1.01 -8.43
C GLU A 32 -1.20 1.88 -8.90
N LEU A 33 -1.27 3.19 -8.73
CA LEU A 33 -0.16 4.09 -9.01
C LEU A 33 1.00 3.88 -8.03
N ALA A 34 0.73 3.76 -6.73
CA ALA A 34 1.77 3.49 -5.73
C ALA A 34 2.45 2.13 -6.00
N ILE A 35 1.67 1.10 -6.36
CA ILE A 35 2.17 -0.23 -6.74
C ILE A 35 3.06 -0.14 -7.99
N LYS A 36 2.63 0.58 -9.03
CA LYS A 36 3.45 0.80 -10.24
C LYS A 36 4.78 1.47 -9.93
N LEU A 37 4.76 2.50 -9.08
CA LEU A 37 5.98 3.22 -8.68
C LEU A 37 6.96 2.29 -7.95
N ARG A 38 6.45 1.48 -7.01
CA ARG A 38 7.25 0.49 -6.29
C ARG A 38 7.84 -0.57 -7.22
N ASP A 39 7.02 -1.20 -8.05
CA ASP A 39 7.39 -2.44 -8.76
C ASP A 39 8.05 -2.21 -10.12
N LEU A 40 7.68 -1.13 -10.82
CA LEU A 40 8.14 -0.87 -12.19
C LEU A 40 9.16 0.25 -12.28
N HIS A 41 9.18 1.14 -11.28
CA HIS A 41 10.03 2.34 -11.29
C HIS A 41 11.05 2.38 -10.15
N ASP A 42 11.12 1.35 -9.30
CA ASP A 42 12.03 1.27 -8.14
C ASP A 42 11.92 2.49 -7.19
N VAL A 43 10.71 3.05 -7.07
CA VAL A 43 10.43 4.21 -6.23
C VAL A 43 9.90 3.76 -4.88
N SER A 44 10.60 4.14 -3.81
CA SER A 44 10.14 3.86 -2.45
C SER A 44 8.89 4.69 -2.14
N SER A 45 7.81 4.03 -1.71
CA SER A 45 6.53 4.68 -1.46
C SER A 45 6.16 4.59 0.03
N ILE A 46 5.93 5.74 0.66
CA ILE A 46 5.39 5.82 2.02
C ILE A 46 3.92 6.21 1.89
N PHE A 47 3.02 5.35 2.35
CA PHE A 47 1.57 5.54 2.21
C PHE A 47 0.89 5.67 3.57
N VAL A 48 0.35 6.85 3.86
CA VAL A 48 -0.39 7.13 5.09
C VAL A 48 -1.88 7.00 4.81
N THR A 49 -2.55 6.11 5.53
CA THR A 49 -3.99 5.89 5.39
C THR A 49 -4.58 5.30 6.66
N HIS A 50 -5.86 5.61 6.89
CA HIS A 50 -6.68 4.95 7.91
C HIS A 50 -7.61 3.89 7.30
N GLU A 51 -7.53 3.64 5.98
CA GLU A 51 -8.42 2.71 5.28
C GLU A 51 -7.76 1.34 5.08
N MET A 52 -8.33 0.32 5.73
CA MET A 52 -7.87 -1.07 5.64
C MET A 52 -7.89 -1.64 4.20
N ASN A 53 -8.79 -1.14 3.34
CA ASN A 53 -8.84 -1.60 1.95
C ASN A 53 -7.57 -1.22 1.17
N ASN A 54 -7.06 0.00 1.35
CA ASN A 54 -5.84 0.44 0.70
C ASN A 54 -4.65 -0.39 1.17
N LEU A 55 -4.56 -0.62 2.49
CA LEU A 55 -3.53 -1.49 3.05
C LEU A 55 -3.53 -2.87 2.40
N ARG A 56 -4.70 -3.51 2.27
CA ARG A 56 -4.84 -4.82 1.62
C ARG A 56 -4.42 -4.78 0.16
N TYR A 57 -4.76 -3.75 -0.61
CA TYR A 57 -4.33 -3.65 -2.00
C TYR A 57 -2.81 -3.51 -2.09
N LEU A 58 -2.22 -2.60 -1.30
CA LEU A 58 -0.78 -2.34 -1.30
C LEU A 58 0.06 -3.53 -0.81
N SER A 59 -0.47 -4.35 0.10
CA SER A 59 0.24 -5.52 0.65
C SER A 59 0.00 -6.82 -0.12
N SER A 60 -0.98 -6.89 -1.03
CA SER A 60 -1.32 -8.14 -1.71
C SER A 60 -1.27 -8.11 -3.24
N GLU A 61 -1.09 -6.93 -3.85
CA GLU A 61 -0.99 -6.78 -5.30
C GLU A 61 0.40 -6.25 -5.72
N TYR A 62 0.90 -6.73 -6.86
CA TYR A 62 2.11 -6.25 -7.53
C TYR A 62 1.86 -5.99 -9.02
N ALA A 63 2.67 -5.11 -9.62
CA ALA A 63 2.60 -4.77 -11.04
C ALA A 63 3.71 -5.45 -11.85
N VAL A 64 3.36 -5.95 -13.03
CA VAL A 64 4.28 -6.48 -14.05
C VAL A 64 3.94 -5.95 -15.43
N ILE A 65 4.88 -6.06 -16.37
CA ILE A 65 4.66 -5.73 -17.78
C ILE A 65 4.53 -7.05 -18.56
N ASP A 66 3.46 -7.20 -19.34
CA ASP A 66 3.21 -8.38 -20.16
C ASP A 66 4.03 -8.38 -21.48
N GLU A 67 3.83 -9.39 -22.31
CA GLU A 67 4.51 -9.52 -23.62
C GLU A 67 4.14 -8.42 -24.63
N ASN A 68 3.01 -7.73 -24.42
CA ASN A 68 2.52 -6.63 -25.26
C ASN A 68 2.99 -5.26 -24.75
N GLY A 69 3.66 -5.19 -23.61
CA GLY A 69 4.06 -3.94 -22.96
C GLY A 69 2.97 -3.31 -22.09
N GLU A 70 1.90 -4.04 -21.77
CA GLU A 70 0.81 -3.58 -20.93
C GLU A 70 1.08 -3.87 -19.45
N VAL A 71 0.69 -2.93 -18.58
CA VAL A 71 0.84 -3.12 -17.13
C VAL A 71 -0.31 -3.97 -16.60
N MET A 72 0.05 -5.09 -15.98
CA MET A 72 -0.87 -6.03 -15.34
C MET A 72 -0.68 -5.98 -13.82
N PHE A 73 -1.78 -6.05 -13.08
CA PHE A 73 -1.77 -6.17 -11.62
C PHE A 73 -2.14 -7.60 -11.24
N GLU A 74 -1.26 -8.25 -10.49
CA GLU A 74 -1.45 -9.61 -10.01
C GLU A 74 -1.45 -9.64 -8.49
N LYS A 75 -2.16 -10.63 -7.93
CA LYS A 75 -2.11 -10.89 -6.50
C LYS A 75 -0.93 -11.77 -6.18
N GLU A 76 -0.25 -11.46 -5.09
CA GLU A 76 0.79 -12.32 -4.55
C GLU A 76 0.19 -13.69 -4.20
N GLY A 77 0.71 -14.73 -4.86
CA GLY A 77 0.42 -16.13 -4.55
C GLY A 77 1.54 -16.75 -3.71
N GLU A 78 1.42 -18.03 -3.33
CA GLU A 78 2.37 -18.72 -2.44
C GLU A 78 3.82 -18.85 -2.96
N ARG A 79 4.11 -18.43 -4.21
CA ARG A 79 5.29 -18.88 -4.95
C ARG A 79 6.40 -17.83 -5.11
N LEU A 80 6.12 -16.55 -4.86
CA LEU A 80 7.12 -15.47 -4.84
C LEU A 80 6.66 -14.39 -3.85
N CYS A 81 7.55 -14.01 -2.92
CA CYS A 81 7.34 -12.84 -2.05
C CYS A 81 7.97 -11.62 -2.75
N MET A 82 7.21 -11.01 -3.67
CA MET A 82 7.62 -9.83 -4.44
C MET A 82 7.25 -8.53 -3.69
N ILE A 83 6.30 -8.62 -2.76
CA ILE A 83 5.78 -7.44 -2.06
C ILE A 83 6.60 -7.19 -0.79
N ASN A 84 7.45 -6.17 -0.85
CA ASN A 84 8.14 -5.66 0.32
C ASN A 84 7.38 -4.47 0.92
N THR A 85 6.30 -4.76 1.64
CA THR A 85 5.50 -3.76 2.34
C THR A 85 5.65 -3.94 3.85
N GLU A 86 6.14 -2.90 4.52
CA GLU A 86 6.19 -2.82 5.99
C GLU A 86 5.10 -1.89 6.50
N ILE A 87 4.43 -2.30 7.56
CA ILE A 87 3.27 -1.59 8.11
C ILE A 87 3.65 -1.07 9.49
N MET A 88 3.50 0.24 9.66
CA MET A 88 3.66 0.90 10.94
C MET A 88 2.31 1.46 11.38
N MET A 89 1.87 1.12 12.59
CA MET A 89 0.68 1.70 13.22
C MET A 89 1.08 2.66 14.32
N LEU A 90 0.63 3.91 14.23
CA LEU A 90 0.83 4.91 15.26
C LEU A 90 -0.38 4.98 16.19
N ARG A 91 -0.13 5.00 17.50
CA ARG A 91 -1.12 5.13 18.57
C ARG A 91 -0.55 5.96 19.70
N ASP A 92 -1.29 6.99 20.14
CA ASP A 92 -0.91 7.86 21.26
C ASP A 92 0.51 8.45 21.13
N GLY A 93 0.91 8.81 19.92
CA GLY A 93 2.23 9.36 19.59
C GLY A 93 3.38 8.35 19.61
N LYS A 94 3.08 7.05 19.64
CA LYS A 94 4.06 5.95 19.64
C LYS A 94 3.76 4.95 18.54
N VAL A 95 4.77 4.18 18.15
CA VAL A 95 4.59 3.00 17.30
C VAL A 95 3.95 1.91 18.13
N GLY A 96 2.70 1.57 17.82
CA GLY A 96 1.95 0.47 18.44
C GLY A 96 2.06 -0.85 17.68
N PHE A 97 2.51 -0.81 16.43
CA PHE A 97 2.79 -1.97 15.59
C PHE A 97 3.82 -1.60 14.52
N GLU A 98 4.71 -2.52 14.22
CA GLU A 98 5.66 -2.47 13.11
C GLU A 98 5.88 -3.90 12.63
N GLY A 99 5.66 -4.18 11.35
CA GLY A 99 5.81 -5.52 10.80
C GLY A 99 5.06 -5.74 9.48
N LYS A 100 4.95 -7.00 9.07
CA LYS A 100 4.25 -7.38 7.83
C LYS A 100 2.73 -7.42 7.99
N ASP A 101 2.02 -7.52 6.88
CA ASP A 101 0.57 -7.61 6.89
C ASP A 101 0.06 -8.90 7.52
N GLU A 102 0.75 -10.04 7.37
CA GLU A 102 0.33 -11.26 8.06
C GLU A 102 0.46 -11.16 9.58
N GLU A 103 1.49 -10.44 10.07
CA GLU A 103 1.69 -10.19 11.50
C GLU A 103 0.61 -9.24 12.03
N LEU A 104 0.25 -8.20 11.27
CA LEU A 104 -0.83 -7.28 11.62
C LEU A 104 -2.17 -8.03 11.73
N MET A 105 -2.46 -8.89 10.75
CA MET A 105 -3.71 -9.65 10.69
C MET A 105 -3.82 -10.71 11.80
N ARG A 106 -2.69 -11.21 12.31
CA ARG A 106 -2.63 -12.19 13.41
C ARG A 106 -2.47 -11.57 14.79
N SER A 107 -2.36 -10.25 14.88
CA SER A 107 -2.12 -9.56 16.14
C SER A 107 -3.21 -9.86 17.17
N GLU A 108 -2.79 -10.14 18.40
CA GLU A 108 -3.68 -10.32 19.56
C GLU A 108 -4.01 -8.99 20.24
N ASP A 109 -3.37 -7.88 19.86
CA ASP A 109 -3.63 -6.56 20.44
C ASP A 109 -5.08 -6.12 20.16
N PRO A 110 -5.88 -5.78 21.20
CA PRO A 110 -7.28 -5.43 21.03
C PRO A 110 -7.53 -4.25 20.10
N TYR A 111 -6.66 -3.24 20.10
CA TYR A 111 -6.79 -2.05 19.24
C TYR A 111 -6.54 -2.40 17.78
N ILE A 112 -5.48 -3.18 17.51
CA ILE A 112 -5.16 -3.64 16.16
C ILE A 112 -6.30 -4.52 15.62
N ARG A 113 -6.86 -5.41 16.45
CA ARG A 113 -8.00 -6.25 16.06
C ARG A 113 -9.24 -5.43 15.70
N THR A 114 -9.56 -4.40 16.48
CA THR A 114 -10.66 -3.47 16.18
C THR A 114 -10.45 -2.78 14.83
N PHE A 115 -9.23 -2.30 14.58
CA PHE A 115 -8.89 -1.66 13.31
C PHE A 115 -8.95 -2.63 12.11
N VAL A 116 -8.39 -3.82 12.25
CA VAL A 116 -8.34 -4.84 11.19
C VAL A 116 -9.73 -5.38 10.82
N HIS A 117 -10.60 -5.57 11.81
CA HIS A 117 -11.92 -6.18 11.61
C HIS A 117 -13.07 -5.17 11.51
N GLY A 118 -12.81 -3.87 11.70
CA GLY A 118 -13.83 -2.83 11.69
C GLY A 118 -14.90 -3.02 12.77
N LYS A 119 -14.51 -3.52 13.96
CA LYS A 119 -15.40 -3.74 15.11
C LYS A 119 -14.99 -2.93 16.33
#